data_AF-A0A958NSK7-F1
#
_entry.id   AF-A0A958NSK7-F1
#
_cell.length_a   1.000
_cell.length_b   1.000
_cell.length_c   1.000
_cell.angle_alpha   90.00
_cell.angle_beta   90.00
_cell.angle_gamma   90.00
#
_symmetry.space_group_name_H-M   'P 1'
#
loop_
_entity.id
_entity.type
_entity.pdbx_description
1 polymer ?
#
loop_
_entity_poly.entity_id
_entity_poly.type
_entity_poly.pdbx_seq_one_letter_code
_entity_poly.pdbx_strand_id
1 'polypeptide(L)'
;MAQLRLIKGGKYHEPPESQTEPLYFEGQVVTHRLFEYRGVIVGVDRMFKGTEDWYDRVARSRPPKDHPWYEVLVDKASHSTYVAERNLVLEADPRPVQHPLLNHFFTSFVKGVYQ
;
A
#
# COMPACT_ATOMS: atom_id res chain seq x y z
N MET A 1 18.25 16.81 -7.05
CA MET A 1 19.48 17.46 -6.57
C MET A 1 19.24 17.99 -5.16
N ALA A 2 19.37 17.13 -4.13
CA ALA A 2 19.09 17.53 -2.75
C ALA A 2 20.11 18.58 -2.26
N GLN A 3 19.61 19.68 -1.68
CA GLN A 3 20.42 20.78 -1.17
C GLN A 3 21.11 20.37 0.15
N LEU A 4 22.45 20.39 0.15
CA LEU A 4 23.28 20.09 1.32
C LEU A 4 23.34 21.31 2.27
N ARG A 5 23.03 21.12 3.56
CA ARG A 5 23.36 22.10 4.61
C ARG A 5 24.35 21.47 5.60
N LEU A 6 25.50 22.10 5.79
CA LEU A 6 26.57 21.69 6.70
C LEU A 6 26.28 22.15 8.14
N ILE A 7 26.47 21.27 9.13
CA ILE A 7 26.68 21.66 10.54
C ILE A 7 28.04 21.11 11.03
N LYS A 8 28.77 21.94 11.77
CA LYS A 8 30.08 21.62 12.36
C LYS A 8 29.93 20.47 13.35
N GLY A 9 30.62 19.35 13.14
CA GLY A 9 30.59 18.23 14.09
C GLY A 9 30.95 16.83 13.58
N GLY A 10 31.25 16.66 12.29
CA GLY A 10 32.07 15.54 11.83
C GLY A 10 31.49 14.13 12.01
N LYS A 11 30.17 13.96 11.93
CA LYS A 11 29.55 12.67 11.56
C LYS A 11 28.38 12.94 10.62
N TYR A 12 28.53 12.52 9.36
CA TYR A 12 27.41 12.37 8.46
C TYR A 12 26.55 11.24 9.05
N HIS A 13 25.37 11.56 9.57
CA HIS A 13 24.28 10.60 9.46
C HIS A 13 23.62 10.93 8.13
N GLU A 14 23.91 10.11 7.11
CA GLU A 14 22.92 9.96 6.05
C GLU A 14 21.61 9.57 6.76
N PRO A 15 20.49 10.29 6.50
CA PRO A 15 19.20 9.74 6.88
C PRO A 15 19.12 8.33 6.28
N PRO A 16 18.63 7.32 7.02
CA PRO A 16 18.65 5.94 6.55
C PRO A 16 18.11 5.88 5.13
N GLU A 17 18.97 5.44 4.21
CA GLU A 17 18.63 5.18 2.82
C GLU A 17 17.45 4.20 2.79
N SER A 18 16.49 4.47 1.90
CA SER A 18 15.44 3.56 1.44
C SER A 18 14.08 3.52 2.14
N GLN A 19 13.52 4.64 2.61
CA GLN A 19 12.05 4.75 2.56
C GLN A 19 11.63 4.98 1.11
N THR A 20 11.21 3.92 0.42
CA THR A 20 10.69 4.06 -0.94
C THR A 20 9.32 4.76 -0.90
N GLU A 21 9.14 5.78 -1.73
CA GLU A 21 7.83 6.43 -1.87
C GLU A 21 6.79 5.43 -2.38
N PRO A 22 5.58 5.40 -1.78
CA PRO A 22 4.48 4.57 -2.26
C PRO A 22 4.17 4.83 -3.75
N LEU A 23 4.08 3.77 -4.53
CA LEU A 23 3.68 3.81 -5.94
C LEU A 23 2.19 4.02 -6.14
N TYR A 24 1.39 3.64 -5.15
CA TYR A 24 -0.07 3.69 -5.19
C TYR A 24 -0.63 4.54 -4.04
N PHE A 25 -1.89 4.95 -4.17
CA PHE A 25 -2.58 5.79 -3.20
C PHE A 25 -4.02 5.33 -2.96
N GLU A 26 -4.64 5.86 -1.91
CA GLU A 26 -6.01 5.52 -1.52
C GLU A 26 -7.02 5.81 -2.64
N GLY A 27 -8.00 4.92 -2.77
CA GLY A 27 -9.04 4.98 -3.78
C GLY A 27 -8.64 4.40 -5.15
N GLN A 28 -7.38 4.05 -5.36
CA GLN A 28 -6.97 3.31 -6.56
C GLN A 28 -7.41 1.85 -6.50
N VAL A 29 -7.82 1.35 -7.66
CA VAL A 29 -8.13 -0.07 -7.86
C VAL A 29 -6.86 -0.82 -8.26
N VAL A 30 -6.62 -1.95 -7.60
CA VAL A 30 -5.45 -2.80 -7.81
C VAL A 30 -5.83 -4.27 -7.93
N THR A 31 -4.95 -5.04 -8.56
CA THR A 31 -5.00 -6.51 -8.61
C THR A 31 -3.80 -7.09 -7.90
N HIS A 32 -4.00 -8.15 -7.12
CA HIS A 32 -2.90 -8.90 -6.52
C HIS A 32 -2.29 -9.85 -7.55
N ARG A 33 -0.97 -9.78 -7.75
CA ARG A 33 -0.24 -10.53 -8.80
C ARG A 33 -0.37 -12.05 -8.71
N LEU A 34 -0.32 -12.61 -7.50
CA LEU A 34 -0.32 -14.08 -7.30
C LEU A 34 -1.70 -14.70 -7.06
N PHE A 35 -2.59 -13.99 -6.37
CA PHE A 35 -3.91 -14.50 -5.98
C PHE A 35 -5.04 -13.95 -6.84
N GLU A 36 -4.72 -13.03 -7.76
CA GLU A 36 -5.60 -12.49 -8.79
C GLU A 36 -6.90 -11.86 -8.27
N TYR A 37 -6.99 -11.58 -6.96
CA TYR A 37 -8.07 -10.79 -6.41
C TYR A 37 -7.88 -9.33 -6.75
N ARG A 38 -9.00 -8.65 -6.89
CA ARG A 38 -9.11 -7.21 -7.12
C ARG A 38 -9.51 -6.51 -5.83
N GLY A 39 -9.14 -5.25 -5.68
CA GLY A 39 -9.61 -4.44 -4.56
C GLY A 39 -9.33 -2.96 -4.71
N VAL A 40 -9.80 -2.18 -3.74
CA VAL A 40 -9.51 -0.74 -3.64
C VAL A 40 -8.62 -0.50 -2.42
N ILE A 41 -7.58 0.32 -2.59
CA ILE A 41 -6.69 0.75 -1.51
C ILE A 41 -7.46 1.70 -0.60
N VAL A 42 -7.46 1.45 0.71
CA VAL A 42 -8.08 2.31 1.74
C VAL A 42 -7.09 2.81 2.79
N GLY A 43 -5.84 2.36 2.73
CA GLY A 43 -4.79 2.84 3.59
C GLY A 43 -3.40 2.55 3.01
N VAL A 44 -2.44 3.43 3.31
CA VAL A 44 -1.06 3.33 2.85
C VAL A 44 -0.11 3.55 4.03
N ASP A 45 0.77 2.59 4.26
CA ASP A 45 1.90 2.73 5.17
C ASP A 45 3.21 2.69 4.39
N ARG A 46 4.14 3.60 4.69
CA ARG A 46 5.50 3.60 4.08
C ARG A 46 6.35 2.38 4.47
N MET A 47 5.98 1.71 5.56
CA MET A 47 6.62 0.52 6.09
C MET A 47 5.57 -0.37 6.75
N PHE A 48 5.84 -1.66 6.85
CA PHE A 48 4.99 -2.63 7.54
C PHE A 48 4.69 -2.17 8.99
N LYS A 49 3.40 -2.09 9.32
CA LYS A 49 2.92 -1.78 10.68
C LYS A 49 2.18 -2.92 11.37
N GLY A 50 2.13 -4.10 10.74
CA GLY A 50 1.55 -5.28 11.37
C GLY A 50 2.43 -5.83 12.49
N THR A 51 1.94 -6.85 13.19
CA THR A 51 2.73 -7.53 14.22
C THR A 51 3.69 -8.54 13.60
N GLU A 52 4.77 -8.86 14.32
CA GLU A 52 5.69 -9.94 13.96
C GLU A 52 4.97 -11.27 13.80
N ASP A 53 4.09 -11.63 14.74
CA ASP A 53 3.28 -12.84 14.69
C ASP A 53 2.41 -12.92 13.43
N TRP A 54 1.80 -11.80 13.04
CA TRP A 54 1.00 -11.74 11.82
C TRP A 54 1.90 -11.93 10.59
N TYR A 55 3.04 -11.25 10.55
CA TYR A 55 4.00 -11.34 9.46
C TYR A 55 4.50 -12.79 9.28
N ASP A 56 4.78 -13.48 10.39
CA ASP A 56 5.23 -14.87 10.39
C ASP A 56 4.19 -15.85 9.87
N ARG A 57 2.92 -15.59 10.12
CA ARG A 57 1.83 -16.51 9.75
C ARG A 57 1.27 -16.25 8.37
N VAL A 58 1.21 -14.99 7.94
CA VAL A 58 0.42 -14.57 6.78
C VAL A 58 1.30 -14.19 5.60
N ALA A 59 2.43 -13.51 5.82
CA ALA A 59 3.28 -12.98 4.75
C ALA A 59 4.20 -14.05 4.15
N ARG A 60 3.62 -15.05 3.47
CA ARG A 60 4.33 -16.24 2.95
C ARG A 60 5.56 -15.91 2.09
N SER A 61 5.51 -14.87 1.27
CA SER A 61 6.63 -14.46 0.42
C SER A 61 7.68 -13.62 1.14
N ARG A 62 7.48 -13.31 2.42
CA ARG A 62 8.36 -12.48 3.26
C ARG A 62 8.75 -11.16 2.60
N PRO A 63 7.80 -10.25 2.32
CA PRO A 63 8.11 -8.96 1.73
C PRO A 63 8.91 -8.08 2.69
N PRO A 64 9.83 -7.25 2.18
CA PRO A 64 10.54 -6.28 3.01
C PRO A 64 9.56 -5.45 3.86
N LYS A 65 9.92 -5.26 5.13
CA LYS A 65 9.10 -4.49 6.08
C LYS A 65 9.35 -2.99 6.01
N ASP A 66 10.48 -2.59 5.47
CA ASP A 66 10.92 -1.21 5.22
C ASP A 66 10.40 -0.63 3.89
N HIS A 67 9.54 -1.36 3.18
CA HIS A 67 8.85 -0.93 1.97
C HIS A 67 7.35 -0.68 2.22
N PRO A 68 6.63 0.00 1.30
CA PRO A 68 5.21 0.28 1.47
C PRO A 68 4.31 -0.97 1.56
N TRP A 69 3.31 -0.85 2.43
CA TRP A 69 2.22 -1.81 2.61
C TRP A 69 0.87 -1.09 2.52
N TYR A 70 -0.12 -1.83 2.05
CA TYR A 70 -1.43 -1.30 1.70
C TYR A 70 -2.53 -2.08 2.40
N GLU A 71 -3.52 -1.38 2.93
CA GLU A 71 -4.81 -1.98 3.27
C GLU A 71 -5.73 -1.92 2.05
N VAL A 72 -6.30 -3.07 1.68
CA VAL A 72 -7.12 -3.23 0.48
C VAL A 72 -8.44 -3.88 0.84
N LEU A 73 -9.56 -3.25 0.46
CA LEU A 73 -10.87 -3.90 0.49
C LEU A 73 -11.01 -4.83 -0.71
N VAL A 74 -11.29 -6.11 -0.49
CA VAL A 74 -11.32 -7.12 -1.56
C VAL A 74 -12.68 -7.12 -2.28
N ASP A 75 -12.66 -7.00 -3.60
CA ASP A 75 -13.87 -6.98 -4.43
C ASP A 75 -14.69 -8.27 -4.27
N LYS A 76 -16.02 -8.13 -4.11
CA LYS A 76 -16.99 -9.22 -3.89
C LYS A 76 -16.71 -10.08 -2.65
N ALA A 77 -15.96 -9.54 -1.69
CA ALA A 77 -15.75 -10.13 -0.39
C ALA A 77 -16.17 -9.16 0.72
N SER A 78 -16.12 -9.63 1.97
CA SER A 78 -16.40 -8.82 3.16
C SER A 78 -15.17 -8.50 4.00
N HIS A 79 -13.99 -8.99 3.59
CA HIS A 79 -12.74 -8.78 4.32
C HIS A 79 -11.82 -7.80 3.60
N SER A 80 -11.01 -7.09 4.38
CA SER A 80 -9.82 -6.39 3.89
C SER A 80 -8.59 -7.29 3.99
N THR A 81 -7.51 -6.87 3.35
CA THR A 81 -6.20 -7.53 3.39
C THR A 81 -5.09 -6.51 3.51
N TYR A 82 -3.97 -6.92 4.11
CA TYR A 82 -2.78 -6.10 4.26
C TYR A 82 -1.65 -6.67 3.41
N VAL A 83 -1.18 -5.91 2.42
CA VAL A 83 -0.38 -6.43 1.31
C VAL A 83 0.79 -5.52 0.98
N ALA A 84 1.96 -6.11 0.77
CA ALA A 84 3.14 -5.39 0.32
C ALA A 84 3.00 -4.89 -1.13
N GLU A 85 3.53 -3.69 -1.41
CA GLU A 85 3.46 -3.04 -2.73
C GLU A 85 3.82 -3.94 -3.91
N ARG A 86 4.92 -4.70 -3.75
CA ARG A 86 5.47 -5.57 -4.81
C ARG A 86 4.48 -6.63 -5.31
N ASN A 87 3.45 -6.93 -4.52
CA ASN A 87 2.42 -7.91 -4.86
C ASN A 87 1.22 -7.28 -5.57
N LEU A 88 1.18 -5.96 -5.73
CA LEU A 88 0.11 -5.22 -6.38
C LEU A 88 0.49 -4.78 -7.78
N VAL A 89 -0.53 -4.54 -8.59
CA VAL A 89 -0.47 -3.85 -9.88
C VAL A 89 -1.74 -3.00 -10.02
N LEU A 90 -1.62 -1.82 -10.62
CA LEU A 90 -2.80 -1.01 -10.94
C LEU A 90 -3.66 -1.71 -11.98
N GLU A 91 -4.97 -1.58 -11.81
CA GLU A 91 -5.90 -2.07 -12.82
C GLU A 91 -5.95 -1.11 -14.01
N ALA A 92 -5.76 -1.65 -15.22
CA ALA A 92 -5.66 -0.84 -16.43
C ALA A 92 -7.01 -0.20 -16.83
N ASP A 93 -8.12 -0.88 -16.55
CA ASP A 93 -9.48 -0.38 -16.78
C ASP A 93 -10.29 -0.50 -15.47
N PRO A 94 -10.08 0.44 -14.53
CA PRO A 94 -10.65 0.36 -13.19
C PRO A 94 -12.16 0.58 -13.21
N ARG A 95 -12.90 -0.37 -12.65
CA ARG A 95 -14.36 -0.29 -12.44
C ARG A 95 -14.69 -0.09 -10.96
N PRO A 96 -15.96 0.09 -10.56
CA PRO A 96 -16.29 0.02 -9.13
C PRO A 96 -16.04 -1.38 -8.54
N VAL A 97 -15.61 -1.48 -7.28
CA VAL A 97 -15.61 -2.71 -6.46
C VAL A 97 -16.93 -2.84 -5.70
N GLN A 98 -17.30 -4.05 -5.31
CA GLN A 98 -18.40 -4.36 -4.41
C GLN A 98 -17.83 -4.81 -3.06
N HIS A 99 -17.97 -3.97 -2.03
CA HIS A 99 -17.53 -4.30 -0.67
C HIS A 99 -18.48 -3.64 0.36
N PRO A 100 -18.88 -4.31 1.45
CA PRO A 100 -19.84 -3.76 2.42
C PRO A 100 -19.33 -2.49 3.11
N LEU A 101 -18.01 -2.36 3.29
CA LEU A 101 -17.41 -1.18 3.93
C LEU A 101 -17.07 -0.03 2.97
N LEU A 102 -17.35 -0.16 1.67
CA LEU A 102 -16.90 0.81 0.67
C LEU A 102 -17.33 2.26 1.01
N ASN A 103 -18.58 2.43 1.42
CA ASN A 103 -19.16 3.74 1.74
C ASN A 103 -18.66 4.33 3.07
N HIS A 104 -17.88 3.58 3.86
CA HIS A 104 -17.19 4.14 5.02
C HIS A 104 -15.93 4.92 4.64
N PHE A 105 -15.34 4.61 3.49
CA PHE A 105 -14.08 5.21 3.03
C PHE A 105 -14.29 6.21 1.90
N PHE A 106 -15.24 5.95 0.99
CA PHE A 106 -15.40 6.73 -0.22
C PHE A 106 -16.86 7.07 -0.50
N THR A 107 -17.06 8.20 -1.17
CA THR A 107 -18.37 8.78 -1.53
C THR A 107 -18.64 8.73 -3.03
N SER A 108 -17.60 8.68 -3.86
CA SER A 108 -17.75 8.69 -5.32
C SER A 108 -16.65 7.91 -6.04
N PHE A 109 -16.88 7.61 -7.32
CA PHE A 109 -15.90 6.97 -8.21
C PHE A 109 -15.75 7.79 -9.49
N VAL A 110 -14.62 8.50 -9.61
CA VAL A 110 -14.39 9.50 -10.65
C VAL A 110 -13.12 9.16 -11.40
N LYS A 111 -13.23 8.99 -12.73
CA LYS A 111 -12.08 8.72 -13.63
C LYS A 111 -11.21 7.53 -13.15
N GLY A 112 -11.86 6.48 -12.65
CA GLY A 112 -11.16 5.26 -12.24
C GLY A 112 -10.62 5.25 -10.81
N VAL A 113 -10.90 6.29 -10.03
CA VAL A 113 -10.38 6.45 -8.65
C VAL A 113 -11.53 6.82 -7.71
N TYR A 114 -11.56 6.21 -6.54
CA TYR A 114 -12.50 6.57 -5.49
C TYR A 114 -12.10 7.86 -4.77
N GLN A 115 -13.08 8.62 -4.27
CA GLN A 115 -12.91 9.86 -3.50
C GLN A 115 -13.76 9.85 -2.24
#